data_AF-A0A179U8H2-F1
#
_entry.id   AF-A0A179U8H2-F1
#
_cell.length_a   1.000
_cell.length_b   1.000
_cell.length_c   1.000
_cell.angle_alpha   90.00
_cell.angle_beta   90.00
_cell.angle_gamma   90.00
#
_symmetry.space_group_name_H-M   'P 1'
#
loop_
_entity.id
_entity.type
_entity.pdbx_description
1 polymer ?
#
loop_
_entity_poly.entity_id
_entity_poly.type
_entity_poly.pdbx_seq_one_letter_code
_entity_poly.pdbx_strand_id
1 'polypeptide(L)'
;MQLTGKFMALALLLAPLALTSPTEDMNASARCTPGTYRCKCVAGSTYCAVDVCNALGRWQLSAVCRRKSSPGAPATCRDGPNGTAYCI
;
A
#
# COMPACT_ATOMS: atom_id res chain seq x y z
N MET A 1 -8.60 64.95 -12.98
CA MET A 1 -9.21 63.82 -13.71
C MET A 1 -8.14 62.71 -13.72
N GLN A 2 -8.26 61.75 -12.80
CA GLN A 2 -8.62 60.34 -13.04
C GLN A 2 -7.48 59.54 -13.72
N LEU A 3 -6.67 58.76 -12.98
CA LEU A 3 -6.86 57.35 -12.55
C LEU A 3 -6.62 56.35 -13.69
N THR A 4 -5.57 55.53 -13.58
CA THR A 4 -5.37 54.16 -14.12
C THR A 4 -3.88 53.83 -14.02
N GLY A 5 -3.36 52.68 -13.61
CA GLY A 5 -3.88 51.37 -13.21
C GLY A 5 -2.63 50.54 -12.86
N LYS A 6 -2.60 49.89 -11.70
CA LYS A 6 -2.78 48.42 -11.59
C LYS A 6 -1.67 47.60 -12.25
N PHE A 7 -0.61 47.31 -11.50
CA PHE A 7 0.15 46.07 -11.64
C PHE A 7 0.49 45.52 -10.26
N MET A 8 -0.47 44.80 -9.67
CA MET A 8 -0.16 43.83 -8.62
C MET A 8 0.63 42.70 -9.29
N ALA A 9 1.95 42.68 -9.08
CA ALA A 9 2.79 41.58 -9.51
C ALA A 9 2.49 40.36 -8.63
N LEU A 10 1.65 39.45 -9.15
CA LEU A 10 1.49 38.09 -8.65
C LEU A 10 2.81 37.34 -8.90
N ALA A 11 3.74 37.41 -7.96
CA ALA A 11 4.85 36.46 -7.87
C ALA A 11 4.34 35.20 -7.16
N LEU A 12 3.61 34.35 -7.89
CA LEU A 12 3.32 32.98 -7.47
C LEU A 12 4.66 32.23 -7.42
N LEU A 13 5.27 32.20 -6.24
CA LEU A 13 6.40 31.35 -5.90
C LEU A 13 5.95 29.88 -6.01
N LEU A 14 6.06 29.32 -7.21
CA LEU A 14 5.98 27.89 -7.45
C LEU A 14 7.25 27.24 -6.90
N ALA A 15 7.30 27.07 -5.58
CA ALA A 15 8.25 26.16 -4.96
C ALA A 15 7.87 24.73 -5.38
N PRO A 16 8.75 23.95 -6.02
CA PRO A 16 8.50 22.54 -6.24
C PRO A 16 8.45 21.88 -4.85
N LEU A 17 7.30 21.30 -4.50
CA LEU A 17 7.19 20.37 -3.38
C LEU A 17 8.10 19.17 -3.68
N ALA A 18 9.31 19.19 -3.13
CA ALA A 18 10.20 18.03 -3.12
C ALA A 18 9.58 16.97 -2.17
N LEU A 19 8.68 16.15 -2.71
CA LEU A 19 8.11 15.00 -2.01
C LEU A 19 9.08 13.82 -2.12
N THR A 20 10.15 13.83 -1.33
CA THR A 20 11.04 12.67 -1.19
C THR A 20 10.92 12.08 0.21
N SER A 21 10.08 11.06 0.35
CA SER A 21 10.50 9.87 1.09
C SER A 21 9.57 8.70 0.71
N PRO A 22 10.03 7.73 -0.10
CA PRO A 22 9.66 6.38 0.23
C PRO A 22 10.40 6.07 1.53
N THR A 23 9.68 6.06 2.65
CA THR A 23 10.09 5.25 3.77
C THR A 23 10.20 3.83 3.23
N GLU A 24 11.40 3.43 2.82
CA GLU A 24 11.77 2.04 2.65
C GLU A 24 11.54 1.41 4.01
N ASP A 25 10.32 0.90 4.21
CA ASP A 25 9.94 0.16 5.40
C ASP A 25 11.03 -0.89 5.63
N MET A 26 11.77 -0.72 6.73
CA MET A 26 12.83 -1.57 7.23
C MET A 26 12.28 -2.90 7.76
N ASN A 27 11.35 -3.50 7.01
CA ASN A 27 11.17 -4.93 7.03
C ASN A 27 11.76 -5.38 5.71
N ALA A 28 12.96 -5.97 5.76
CA ALA A 28 13.56 -6.67 4.64
C ALA A 28 12.48 -7.60 4.07
N SER A 29 11.75 -7.10 3.08
CA SER A 29 10.61 -7.80 2.52
C SER A 29 11.25 -9.02 1.90
N ALA A 30 11.06 -10.17 2.54
CA ALA A 30 11.62 -11.42 2.05
C ALA A 30 11.31 -11.46 0.55
N ARG A 31 12.38 -11.42 -0.26
CA ARG A 31 12.26 -11.29 -1.72
C ARG A 31 11.28 -12.35 -2.20
N CYS A 32 10.31 -11.94 -3.01
CA CYS A 32 9.29 -12.83 -3.54
C CYS A 32 9.38 -12.92 -5.07
N THR A 33 8.72 -13.92 -5.63
CA THR A 33 8.61 -14.08 -7.08
C THR A 33 7.50 -13.17 -7.61
N PRO A 34 7.79 -12.20 -8.51
CA PRO A 34 6.77 -11.31 -9.07
C PRO A 34 5.57 -12.07 -9.64
N GLY A 35 4.36 -11.57 -9.39
CA GLY A 35 3.11 -12.19 -9.82
C GLY A 35 2.59 -13.31 -8.92
N THR A 36 3.35 -13.74 -7.91
CA THR A 36 2.83 -14.67 -6.89
C THR A 36 2.03 -13.93 -5.82
N TYR A 37 1.10 -14.65 -5.21
CA TYR A 37 0.21 -14.18 -4.16
C TYR A 37 0.44 -15.00 -2.90
N ARG A 38 0.13 -14.41 -1.74
CA ARG A 38 0.10 -15.10 -0.46
C ARG A 38 -1.04 -14.63 0.43
N CYS A 39 -1.49 -15.50 1.31
CA CYS A 39 -2.33 -15.16 2.45
C CYS A 39 -1.48 -14.60 3.60
N LYS A 40 -1.82 -13.40 4.07
CA LYS A 40 -1.18 -12.76 5.21
C LYS A 40 -2.23 -12.47 6.29
N CYS A 41 -2.18 -13.24 7.38
CA CYS A 41 -2.94 -12.95 8.60
C CYS A 41 -1.98 -12.46 9.70
N VAL A 42 -2.30 -11.34 10.32
CA VAL A 42 -1.47 -10.79 11.41
C VAL A 42 -1.76 -11.57 12.69
N ALA A 43 -0.71 -12.15 13.28
CA ALA A 43 -0.81 -12.86 14.56
C ALA A 43 -1.34 -11.92 15.66
N GLY A 44 -2.25 -12.41 16.51
CA GLY A 44 -2.89 -11.60 17.55
C GLY A 44 -3.86 -10.52 17.05
N SER A 45 -4.12 -10.45 15.74
CA SER A 45 -5.07 -9.49 15.13
C SER A 45 -6.22 -10.22 14.44
N THR A 46 -7.28 -9.50 14.11
CA THR A 46 -8.37 -9.97 13.24
C THR A 46 -8.13 -9.70 11.75
N TYR A 47 -7.00 -9.09 11.40
CA TYR A 47 -6.64 -8.72 10.03
C TYR A 47 -6.09 -9.91 9.23
N CYS A 48 -6.66 -10.11 8.05
CA CYS A 48 -6.12 -10.98 7.02
C CYS A 48 -6.26 -10.28 5.65
N ALA A 49 -5.30 -10.53 4.77
CA ALA A 49 -5.25 -9.98 3.43
C ALA A 49 -4.55 -10.95 2.47
N VAL A 50 -4.78 -10.75 1.18
CA VAL A 50 -3.94 -11.29 0.12
C VAL A 50 -2.91 -10.23 -0.25
N ASP A 51 -1.64 -10.58 -0.17
CA ASP A 51 -0.55 -9.78 -0.75
C ASP A 51 -0.22 -10.34 -2.15
N VAL A 52 0.17 -9.47 -3.07
CA VAL A 52 0.79 -9.82 -4.36
C VAL A 52 2.24 -9.38 -4.36
N CYS A 53 3.11 -10.18 -4.95
CA CYS A 53 4.49 -9.81 -5.19
C CYS A 53 4.58 -8.91 -6.43
N ASN A 54 4.97 -7.66 -6.26
CA ASN A 54 5.09 -6.72 -7.36
C ASN A 54 6.37 -6.95 -8.20
N ALA A 55 6.52 -6.19 -9.28
CA ALA A 55 7.66 -6.32 -10.20
C ALA A 55 9.04 -6.07 -9.56
N LEU A 56 9.08 -5.41 -8.40
CA LEU A 56 10.32 -5.15 -7.65
C LEU A 56 10.65 -6.28 -6.67
N GLY A 57 9.89 -7.38 -6.67
CA GLY A 57 10.07 -8.50 -5.73
C GLY A 57 9.65 -8.16 -4.31
N ARG A 58 8.71 -7.20 -4.14
CA ARG A 58 8.19 -6.76 -2.84
C ARG A 58 6.72 -7.15 -2.70
N TRP A 59 6.35 -7.58 -1.50
CA TRP A 59 4.95 -7.84 -1.17
C TRP A 59 4.17 -6.54 -1.04
N GLN A 60 3.07 -6.46 -1.76
CA GLN A 60 2.15 -5.34 -1.76
C GLN A 60 0.74 -5.85 -1.48
N LEU A 61 -0.05 -5.11 -0.71
CA LEU A 61 -1.45 -5.45 -0.46
C LEU A 61 -2.22 -5.55 -1.80
N SER A 62 -2.87 -6.69 -2.03
CA SER A 62 -3.76 -6.90 -3.19
C SER A 62 -5.22 -6.78 -2.80
N ALA A 63 -5.66 -7.48 -1.75
CA ALA A 63 -7.04 -7.45 -1.28
C ALA A 63 -7.13 -7.68 0.23
N VAL A 64 -8.04 -6.96 0.91
CA VAL A 64 -8.34 -7.20 2.32
C VAL A 64 -9.46 -8.25 2.40
N CYS A 65 -9.25 -9.31 3.19
CA CYS A 65 -10.26 -10.33 3.39
C CYS A 65 -11.20 -9.97 4.54
N ARG A 66 -12.32 -10.71 4.66
CA ARG A 66 -13.22 -10.59 5.81
C ARG A 66 -12.44 -10.67 7.11
N ARG A 67 -12.76 -9.84 8.10
CA ARG A 67 -12.10 -9.88 9.41
C ARG A 67 -12.40 -11.21 10.11
N LYS A 68 -11.42 -11.74 10.83
CA LYS A 68 -11.66 -12.84 11.76
C LYS A 68 -12.63 -12.37 12.86
N SER A 69 -13.46 -13.27 13.37
CA SER A 69 -14.39 -12.96 14.47
C SER A 69 -13.68 -12.63 15.78
N SER A 70 -12.46 -13.16 15.98
CA SER A 70 -11.57 -12.85 17.10
C SER A 70 -10.10 -13.10 16.70
N PRO A 71 -9.11 -12.61 17.46
CA PRO A 71 -7.69 -12.85 17.17
C PRO A 71 -7.29 -14.32 17.02
N GLY A 72 -7.91 -15.22 17.78
CA GLY A 72 -7.68 -16.67 17.75
C GLY A 72 -8.57 -17.45 16.79
N ALA A 73 -9.51 -16.80 16.11
CA ALA A 73 -10.37 -17.47 15.13
C ALA A 73 -9.56 -17.92 13.89
N PRO A 74 -10.11 -18.83 13.06
CA PRO A 74 -9.46 -19.28 11.83
C PRO A 74 -9.14 -18.12 10.88
N ALA A 75 -8.10 -18.30 10.05
CA ALA A 75 -7.76 -17.39 8.98
C ALA A 75 -8.93 -17.24 7.98
N THR A 76 -9.01 -16.06 7.36
CA THR A 76 -10.02 -15.73 6.33
C THR A 76 -9.40 -15.57 4.94
N CYS A 77 -8.19 -16.09 4.77
CA CYS A 77 -7.58 -16.36 3.48
C CYS A 77 -6.84 -17.70 3.50
N ARG A 78 -6.47 -18.18 2.31
CA ARG A 78 -5.67 -19.38 2.14
C ARG A 78 -4.72 -19.23 0.95
N ASP A 79 -3.54 -19.82 1.06
CA ASP A 79 -2.64 -20.02 -0.07
C ASP A 79 -3.18 -21.12 -0.98
N GLY A 80 -3.09 -20.91 -2.29
CA GLY A 80 -3.49 -21.84 -3.33
C GLY A 80 -2.30 -22.35 -4.14
N PRO A 81 -2.55 -23.27 -5.09
CA PRO A 81 -1.51 -23.77 -5.98
C PRO A 81 -0.96 -22.65 -6.90
N ASN A 82 0.23 -22.86 -7.47
CA ASN A 82 0.84 -21.98 -8.47
C ASN A 82 1.00 -20.52 -8.03
N GLY A 83 1.27 -20.29 -6.74
CA GLY A 83 1.46 -18.93 -6.22
C GLY A 83 0.18 -18.11 -6.23
N THR A 84 -0.98 -18.74 -6.01
CA THR A 84 -2.26 -18.04 -5.83
C THR A 84 -2.60 -17.91 -4.35
N ALA A 85 -3.49 -16.98 -4.01
CA ALA A 85 -4.13 -16.92 -2.70
C ALA A 85 -5.51 -16.28 -2.84
N TYR A 86 -6.43 -16.64 -1.95
CA TYR A 86 -7.82 -16.18 -2.01
C TYR A 86 -8.41 -15.98 -0.62
N CYS A 87 -9.42 -15.11 -0.52
CA CYS A 87 -10.22 -14.93 0.68
C CYS A 87 -11.28 -16.04 0.83
N ILE A 88 -11.65 -16.34 2.08
CA ILE A 88 -12.67 -17.35 2.45
C ILE A 88 -13.72 -16.84 3.43
#